data_AF-A0A956EM41-F1
#
_entry.id   AF-A0A956EM41-F1
#
_cell.length_a   1.000
_cell.length_b   1.000
_cell.length_c   1.000
_cell.angle_alpha   90.00
_cell.angle_beta   90.00
_cell.angle_gamma   90.00
#
_symmetry.space_group_name_H-M   'P 1'
#
loop_
_entity.id
_entity.type
_entity.pdbx_description
1 polymer ?
#
loop_
_entity_poly.entity_id
_entity_poly.type
_entity_poly.pdbx_seq_one_letter_code
_entity_poly.pdbx_strand_id
1 'polypeptide(L)'
;LKAQFDHPVPGHVYDMDSPPPRLAHQRVHNRMASAEYAALWNQLRANSGPRDLEDQRSLTWVAIRAATTFSETGRPREARAKLETALDLVEDSGLRHLLRCELALCAIRAGEAQAARSWLNECDPWAEVLELDSTFRMANARLALLEGKPQEALQHIGAAPGVVPLDASYEAHAKGIRAHAAELMGHAPVEMQESELKMLRNEQLAPGARIQLVKRGLRTARANRANLHNLWWVFITTWLKAPYWAIIIALVTSAGGCMTKTGPVGGITAYELCPLVCEGCQAPYTHVFYGTNDEGQHDVVCDNPRGEPSKLDTNAAFSYSMSHRGQVLPGGGWTLIGVAFFVYFPLALFLSFLRSLSVRSRMRGRRAEYERQIASYEQELRSLGGDPAANDVTPGFRPERALVALMIVLIPILLMGSCVGVNLGLRAG
;
A
#
# COMPACT_ATOMS: atom_id res chain seq x y z
N LEU A 1 24.34 14.30 -23.74
CA LEU A 1 23.00 14.02 -24.35
C LEU A 1 23.06 13.52 -25.79
N LYS A 2 23.76 14.20 -26.73
CA LYS A 2 23.84 13.76 -28.13
C LYS A 2 24.34 12.31 -28.29
N ALA A 3 25.34 11.92 -27.51
CA ALA A 3 25.83 10.54 -27.47
C ALA A 3 24.74 9.51 -27.11
N GLN A 4 23.79 9.83 -26.22
CA GLN A 4 22.69 8.91 -25.88
C GLN A 4 21.68 8.74 -27.02
N PHE A 5 21.42 9.79 -27.81
CA PHE A 5 20.47 9.72 -28.93
C PHE A 5 21.04 9.04 -30.17
N ASP A 6 22.36 9.04 -30.34
CA ASP A 6 23.03 8.44 -31.49
C ASP A 6 23.29 6.92 -31.32
N HIS A 7 22.89 6.30 -30.19
CA HIS A 7 23.13 4.89 -29.93
C HIS A 7 22.06 3.96 -30.56
N PRO A 8 22.47 2.81 -31.13
CA PRO A 8 21.58 1.88 -31.84
C PRO A 8 20.69 1.03 -30.92
N VAL A 9 20.87 1.13 -29.59
CA VAL A 9 20.16 0.31 -28.60
C VAL A 9 18.99 1.10 -28.02
N PRO A 10 17.75 0.59 -28.04
CA PRO A 10 16.63 1.26 -27.42
C PRO A 10 16.78 1.34 -25.90
N GLY A 11 16.52 2.53 -25.33
CA GLY A 11 16.62 2.81 -23.90
C GLY A 11 17.99 3.34 -23.47
N HIS A 12 18.12 3.64 -22.17
CA HIS A 12 19.38 4.13 -21.60
C HIS A 12 20.37 2.97 -21.46
N VAL A 13 21.49 3.02 -22.18
CA VAL A 13 22.53 1.95 -22.21
C VAL A 13 23.03 1.61 -20.80
N TYR A 14 23.08 2.60 -19.92
CA TYR A 14 23.63 2.50 -18.56
C TYR A 14 22.57 2.29 -17.48
N ASP A 15 21.28 2.19 -17.86
CA ASP A 15 20.23 1.77 -16.94
C ASP A 15 20.41 0.28 -16.62
N MET A 16 20.69 0.01 -15.35
CA MET A 16 20.88 -1.34 -14.78
C MET A 16 19.71 -1.78 -13.90
N ASP A 17 18.65 -0.97 -13.76
CA ASP A 17 17.47 -1.31 -12.96
C ASP A 17 16.62 -2.39 -13.61
N SER A 18 16.60 -2.41 -14.93
CA SER A 18 15.89 -3.41 -15.72
C SER A 18 16.87 -4.35 -16.44
N PRO A 19 16.50 -5.63 -16.65
CA PRO A 19 17.30 -6.52 -17.48
C PRO A 19 17.41 -5.95 -18.90
N PRO A 20 18.60 -5.97 -19.51
CA PRO A 20 18.79 -5.59 -20.90
C PRO A 20 17.85 -6.36 -21.84
N PRO A 21 17.38 -5.75 -22.95
CA PRO A 21 16.45 -6.38 -23.89
C PRO A 21 16.82 -7.82 -24.26
N ARG A 22 18.10 -8.11 -24.50
CA ARG A 22 18.59 -9.46 -24.85
C ARG A 22 18.32 -10.50 -23.75
N LEU A 23 18.37 -10.09 -22.48
CA LEU A 23 18.07 -10.95 -21.32
C LEU A 23 16.57 -11.00 -20.99
N ALA A 24 15.83 -9.92 -21.26
CA ALA A 24 14.39 -9.86 -21.00
C ALA A 24 13.62 -10.98 -21.72
N HIS A 25 14.03 -11.33 -22.95
CA HIS A 25 13.44 -12.45 -23.72
C HIS A 25 13.65 -13.82 -23.06
N GLN A 26 14.64 -13.97 -22.19
CA GLN A 26 14.95 -15.23 -21.49
C GLN A 26 14.19 -15.36 -20.16
N ARG A 27 13.21 -14.46 -19.88
CA ARG A 27 12.47 -14.38 -18.62
C ARG A 27 13.36 -14.16 -17.39
N VAL A 28 14.52 -13.54 -17.61
CA VAL A 28 15.42 -13.10 -16.55
C VAL A 28 14.78 -11.91 -15.82
N HIS A 29 14.73 -11.96 -14.50
CA HIS A 29 14.16 -10.92 -13.65
C HIS A 29 15.12 -10.52 -12.52
N ASN A 30 14.87 -9.38 -11.86
CA ASN A 30 15.74 -8.82 -10.81
C ASN A 30 15.91 -9.68 -9.54
N ARG A 31 15.14 -10.77 -9.39
CA ARG A 31 15.16 -11.62 -8.19
C ARG A 31 15.35 -13.10 -8.54
N MET A 32 16.48 -13.42 -9.15
CA MET A 32 16.87 -14.82 -9.41
C MET A 32 17.62 -15.41 -8.21
N ALA A 33 17.63 -16.74 -8.12
CA ALA A 33 18.46 -17.43 -7.13
C ALA A 33 19.94 -17.28 -7.49
N SER A 34 20.84 -17.35 -6.48
CA SER A 34 22.29 -17.22 -6.70
C SER A 34 22.85 -18.26 -7.69
N ALA A 35 22.29 -19.46 -7.70
CA ALA A 35 22.66 -20.52 -8.64
C ALA A 35 22.30 -20.18 -10.09
N GLU A 36 21.15 -19.52 -10.31
CA GLU A 36 20.69 -19.13 -11.64
C GLU A 36 21.55 -17.97 -12.19
N TYR A 37 21.88 -16.97 -11.35
CA TYR A 37 22.84 -15.93 -11.73
C TYR A 37 24.22 -16.50 -12.05
N ALA A 38 24.68 -17.51 -11.30
CA ALA A 38 25.96 -18.16 -11.59
C ALA A 38 25.95 -18.91 -12.94
N ALA A 39 24.86 -19.59 -13.26
CA ALA A 39 24.69 -20.28 -14.54
C ALA A 39 24.67 -19.29 -15.72
N LEU A 40 23.86 -18.23 -15.61
CA LEU A 40 23.78 -17.17 -16.62
C LEU A 40 25.12 -16.45 -16.79
N TRP A 41 25.82 -16.16 -15.70
CA TRP A 41 27.17 -15.61 -15.72
C TRP A 41 28.15 -16.50 -16.50
N ASN A 42 28.17 -17.80 -16.22
CA ASN A 42 29.07 -18.73 -16.90
C ASN A 42 28.75 -18.82 -18.40
N GLN A 43 27.48 -18.80 -18.77
CA GLN A 43 27.03 -18.76 -20.16
C GLN A 43 27.53 -17.50 -20.89
N LEU A 44 27.28 -16.31 -20.31
CA LEU A 44 27.69 -15.04 -20.92
C LEU A 44 29.21 -14.89 -20.99
N ARG A 45 29.94 -15.42 -19.99
CA ARG A 45 31.41 -15.40 -19.97
C ARG A 45 32.03 -16.31 -21.04
N ALA A 46 31.43 -17.47 -21.30
CA ALA A 46 31.95 -18.44 -22.27
C ALA A 46 31.96 -17.93 -23.72
N ASN A 47 31.12 -16.93 -24.04
CA ASN A 47 31.12 -16.29 -25.34
C ASN A 47 32.41 -15.45 -25.52
N SER A 48 33.38 -15.97 -26.26
CA SER A 48 34.71 -15.38 -26.46
C SER A 48 34.85 -14.52 -27.73
N GLY A 49 33.78 -14.35 -28.52
CA GLY A 49 33.78 -13.50 -29.70
C GLY A 49 33.79 -12.00 -29.38
N PRO A 50 33.99 -11.14 -30.41
CA PRO A 50 33.80 -9.70 -30.28
C PRO A 50 32.41 -9.42 -29.71
N ARG A 51 32.34 -8.66 -28.61
CA ARG A 51 31.08 -8.37 -27.91
C ARG A 51 30.51 -7.06 -28.43
N ASP A 52 29.30 -7.12 -28.96
CA ASP A 52 28.55 -5.89 -29.19
C ASP A 52 28.20 -5.19 -27.86
N LEU A 53 27.75 -3.95 -27.93
CA LEU A 53 27.44 -3.16 -26.73
C LEU A 53 26.36 -3.83 -25.85
N GLU A 54 25.40 -4.52 -26.46
CA GLU A 54 24.32 -5.20 -25.73
C GLU A 54 24.82 -6.46 -25.00
N ASP A 55 25.80 -7.18 -25.54
CA ASP A 55 26.51 -8.27 -24.86
C ASP A 55 27.30 -7.76 -23.67
N GLN A 56 27.99 -6.63 -23.83
CA GLN A 56 28.72 -5.99 -22.73
C GLN A 56 27.77 -5.48 -21.63
N ARG A 57 26.64 -4.88 -22.02
CA ARG A 57 25.58 -4.45 -21.10
C ARG A 57 24.98 -5.64 -20.36
N SER A 58 24.66 -6.73 -21.06
CA SER A 58 24.14 -7.97 -20.47
C SER A 58 25.12 -8.58 -19.47
N LEU A 59 26.41 -8.64 -19.83
CA LEU A 59 27.46 -9.13 -18.95
C LEU A 59 27.58 -8.26 -17.68
N THR A 60 27.60 -6.94 -17.85
CA THR A 60 27.68 -5.97 -16.75
C THR A 60 26.49 -6.10 -15.80
N TRP A 61 25.28 -6.13 -16.35
CA TRP A 61 24.05 -6.29 -15.56
C TRP A 61 24.07 -7.58 -14.74
N VAL A 62 24.41 -8.73 -15.35
CA VAL A 62 24.50 -10.01 -14.63
C VAL A 62 25.59 -9.98 -13.56
N ALA A 63 26.74 -9.36 -13.83
CA ALA A 63 27.82 -9.24 -12.86
C ALA A 63 27.37 -8.47 -11.61
N ILE A 64 26.70 -7.32 -11.80
CA ILE A 64 26.20 -6.48 -10.71
C ILE A 64 25.13 -7.20 -9.88
N ARG A 65 24.17 -7.86 -10.55
CA ARG A 65 23.11 -8.62 -9.85
C ARG A 65 23.68 -9.81 -9.09
N ALA A 66 24.57 -10.59 -9.72
CA ALA A 66 25.27 -11.68 -9.07
C ALA A 66 26.07 -11.19 -7.86
N ALA A 67 26.85 -10.11 -8.00
CA ALA A 67 27.64 -9.54 -6.92
C ALA A 67 26.78 -9.06 -5.75
N THR A 68 25.63 -8.45 -6.04
CA THR A 68 24.65 -8.05 -5.01
C THR A 68 24.14 -9.27 -4.26
N THR A 69 23.65 -10.30 -4.96
CA THR A 69 23.13 -11.52 -4.33
C THR A 69 24.20 -12.29 -3.55
N PHE A 70 25.43 -12.39 -4.07
CA PHE A 70 26.54 -13.04 -3.34
C PHE A 70 26.93 -12.26 -2.09
N SER A 71 26.93 -10.92 -2.15
CA SER A 71 27.18 -10.09 -0.97
C SER A 71 26.10 -10.28 0.09
N GLU A 72 24.82 -10.27 -0.30
CA GLU A 72 23.69 -10.51 0.62
C GLU A 72 23.71 -11.92 1.25
N THR A 73 24.33 -12.89 0.59
CA THR A 73 24.43 -14.28 1.07
C THR A 73 25.77 -14.58 1.76
N GLY A 74 26.56 -13.56 2.12
CA GLY A 74 27.80 -13.72 2.88
C GLY A 74 28.99 -14.25 2.06
N ARG A 75 28.97 -14.07 0.73
CA ARG A 75 30.03 -14.49 -0.21
C ARG A 75 30.69 -13.28 -0.91
N PRO A 76 31.24 -12.29 -0.16
CA PRO A 76 31.75 -11.05 -0.74
C PRO A 76 32.97 -11.24 -1.66
N ARG A 77 33.80 -12.26 -1.42
CA ARG A 77 34.95 -12.58 -2.28
C ARG A 77 34.52 -12.98 -3.69
N GLU A 78 33.46 -13.78 -3.79
CA GLU A 78 32.92 -14.19 -5.07
C GLU A 78 32.23 -13.05 -5.80
N ALA A 79 31.53 -12.18 -5.06
CA ALA A 79 30.95 -10.95 -5.60
C ALA A 79 32.03 -10.08 -6.27
N ARG A 80 33.14 -9.83 -5.57
CA ARG A 80 34.28 -9.05 -6.09
C ARG A 80 34.91 -9.69 -7.32
N ALA A 81 35.20 -10.99 -7.26
CA ALA A 81 35.81 -11.71 -8.39
C ALA A 81 34.97 -11.65 -9.68
N LYS A 82 33.63 -11.66 -9.56
CA LYS A 82 32.71 -11.53 -10.70
C LYS A 82 32.80 -10.14 -11.34
N LEU A 83 32.82 -9.09 -10.52
CA LEU A 83 32.96 -7.70 -11.00
C LEU A 83 34.33 -7.46 -11.63
N GLU A 84 35.42 -7.94 -11.02
CA GLU A 84 36.78 -7.84 -11.59
C GLU A 84 36.84 -8.57 -12.95
N THR A 85 36.31 -9.80 -13.03
CA THR A 85 36.26 -10.53 -14.31
C THR A 85 35.41 -9.80 -15.35
N ALA A 86 34.29 -9.18 -14.96
CA ALA A 86 33.48 -8.40 -15.90
C ALA A 86 34.25 -7.17 -16.39
N LEU A 87 34.99 -6.50 -15.50
CA LEU A 87 35.80 -5.34 -15.84
C LEU A 87 36.89 -5.68 -16.87
N ASP A 88 37.46 -6.89 -16.82
CA ASP A 88 38.43 -7.36 -17.80
C ASP A 88 37.82 -7.67 -19.17
N LEU A 89 36.52 -8.01 -19.22
CA LEU A 89 35.82 -8.44 -20.44
C LEU A 89 35.03 -7.33 -21.15
N VAL A 90 34.78 -6.21 -20.47
CA VAL A 90 34.03 -5.07 -21.00
C VAL A 90 34.99 -4.01 -21.53
N GLU A 91 34.74 -3.58 -22.76
CA GLU A 91 35.54 -2.57 -23.48
C GLU A 91 34.94 -1.17 -23.35
N ASP A 92 33.60 -1.06 -23.29
CA ASP A 92 32.90 0.21 -23.19
C ASP A 92 33.27 0.98 -21.91
N SER A 93 33.69 2.23 -22.08
CA SER A 93 34.19 3.06 -20.98
C SER A 93 33.15 3.35 -19.89
N GLY A 94 31.87 3.50 -20.25
CA GLY A 94 30.80 3.78 -19.30
C GLY A 94 30.39 2.54 -18.49
N LEU A 95 30.36 1.36 -19.12
CA LEU A 95 30.14 0.10 -18.41
C LEU A 95 31.32 -0.24 -17.49
N ARG A 96 32.56 0.03 -17.92
CA ARG A 96 33.76 -0.08 -17.04
C ARG A 96 33.69 0.88 -15.85
N HIS A 97 33.18 2.10 -16.07
CA HIS A 97 32.94 3.06 -15.00
C HIS A 97 31.96 2.49 -13.95
N LEU A 98 30.80 1.95 -14.37
CA LEU A 98 29.84 1.34 -13.45
C LEU A 98 30.47 0.20 -12.64
N LEU A 99 31.21 -0.70 -13.30
CA LEU A 99 31.88 -1.82 -12.64
C LEU A 99 32.90 -1.37 -11.59
N ARG A 100 33.66 -0.30 -11.86
CA ARG A 100 34.59 0.28 -10.88
C ARG A 100 33.88 0.90 -9.69
N CYS A 101 32.78 1.62 -9.91
CA CYS A 101 31.96 2.13 -8.81
C CYS A 101 31.41 0.98 -7.95
N GLU A 102 30.92 -0.11 -8.55
CA GLU A 102 30.46 -1.29 -7.82
C GLU A 102 31.58 -2.02 -7.07
N LEU A 103 32.79 -2.08 -7.64
CA LEU A 103 33.98 -2.58 -6.95
C LEU A 103 34.33 -1.70 -5.74
N ALA A 104 34.22 -0.38 -5.87
CA ALA A 104 34.38 0.54 -4.76
C ALA A 104 33.32 0.29 -3.67
N LEU A 105 32.06 0.07 -4.03
CA LEU A 105 31.00 -0.28 -3.07
C LEU A 105 31.27 -1.62 -2.36
N CYS A 106 31.81 -2.62 -3.06
CA CYS A 106 32.28 -3.86 -2.45
C CYS A 106 33.41 -3.63 -1.45
N ALA A 107 34.40 -2.81 -1.80
CA ALA A 107 35.49 -2.45 -0.90
C ALA A 107 35.00 -1.66 0.34
N ILE A 108 34.07 -0.72 0.16
CA ILE A 108 33.43 0.03 1.26
C ILE A 108 32.73 -0.91 2.24
N ARG A 109 31.95 -1.89 1.73
CA ARG A 109 31.28 -2.91 2.57
C ARG A 109 32.28 -3.78 3.34
N ALA A 110 33.49 -3.97 2.82
CA ALA A 110 34.57 -4.68 3.48
C ALA A 110 35.39 -3.80 4.44
N GLY A 111 35.11 -2.49 4.53
CA GLY A 111 35.89 -1.53 5.31
C GLY A 111 37.23 -1.14 4.68
N GLU A 112 37.44 -1.44 3.40
CA GLU A 112 38.69 -1.21 2.66
C GLU A 112 38.71 0.18 1.99
N ALA A 113 38.75 1.25 2.78
CA ALA A 113 38.65 2.63 2.27
C ALA A 113 39.71 2.95 1.17
N GLN A 114 40.95 2.50 1.34
CA GLN A 114 42.02 2.73 0.37
C GLN A 114 41.76 2.05 -0.97
N ALA A 115 41.23 0.81 -0.95
CA ALA A 115 40.90 0.08 -2.17
C ALA A 115 39.68 0.71 -2.88
N ALA A 116 38.69 1.18 -2.12
CA ALA A 116 37.57 1.92 -2.69
C ALA A 116 38.04 3.19 -3.41
N ARG A 117 38.97 3.93 -2.79
CA ARG A 117 39.58 5.13 -3.39
C ARG A 117 40.34 4.82 -4.68
N SER A 118 41.11 3.73 -4.73
CA SER A 118 41.84 3.37 -5.96
C SER A 118 40.89 3.07 -7.12
N TRP A 119 39.77 2.40 -6.88
CA TRP A 119 38.76 2.15 -7.92
C TRP A 119 38.09 3.44 -8.40
N LEU A 120 37.73 4.34 -7.49
CA LEU A 120 37.08 5.61 -7.84
C LEU A 120 38.01 6.59 -8.56
N ASN A 121 39.32 6.53 -8.31
CA ASN A 121 40.30 7.37 -9.01
C ASN A 121 40.39 7.06 -10.52
N GLU A 122 39.94 5.88 -10.95
CA GLU A 122 39.89 5.49 -12.37
C GLU A 122 38.54 5.82 -13.04
N CYS A 123 37.59 6.40 -12.29
CA CYS A 123 36.30 6.85 -12.82
C CYS A 123 36.37 8.32 -13.26
N ASP A 124 35.50 8.71 -14.18
CA ASP A 124 35.32 10.09 -14.61
C ASP A 124 34.46 10.86 -13.58
N PRO A 125 35.00 11.88 -12.89
CA PRO A 125 34.23 12.63 -11.90
C PRO A 125 33.18 13.58 -12.50
N TRP A 126 33.16 13.77 -13.83
CA TRP A 126 32.23 14.67 -14.53
C TRP A 126 31.47 13.97 -15.67
N ALA A 127 31.05 12.72 -15.44
CA ALA A 127 30.30 11.97 -16.43
C ALA A 127 29.02 12.72 -16.88
N GLU A 128 28.85 12.94 -18.19
CA GLU A 128 27.67 13.62 -18.74
C GLU A 128 26.38 12.79 -18.63
N VAL A 129 26.52 11.47 -18.44
CA VAL A 129 25.42 10.52 -18.31
C VAL A 129 25.00 10.46 -16.85
N LEU A 130 23.73 10.79 -16.58
CA LEU A 130 23.20 10.93 -15.21
C LEU A 130 23.37 9.66 -14.39
N GLU A 131 23.18 8.49 -14.98
CA GLU A 131 23.32 7.18 -14.32
C GLU A 131 24.77 6.95 -13.85
N LEU A 132 25.76 7.32 -14.67
CA LEU A 132 27.18 7.19 -14.34
C LEU A 132 27.56 8.19 -13.22
N ASP A 133 27.21 9.47 -13.38
CA ASP A 133 27.46 10.52 -12.39
C ASP A 133 26.80 10.20 -11.04
N SER A 134 25.55 9.73 -11.05
CA SER A 134 24.83 9.31 -9.84
C SER A 134 25.54 8.15 -9.14
N THR A 135 25.94 7.12 -9.90
CA THR A 135 26.65 5.95 -9.35
C THR A 135 27.98 6.38 -8.71
N PHE A 136 28.75 7.25 -9.38
CA PHE A 136 30.01 7.79 -8.86
C PHE A 136 29.81 8.62 -7.59
N ARG A 137 28.82 9.51 -7.57
CA ARG A 137 28.47 10.32 -6.38
C ARG A 137 28.04 9.46 -5.20
N MET A 138 27.22 8.44 -5.44
CA MET A 138 26.81 7.50 -4.38
C MET A 138 28.00 6.76 -3.78
N ALA A 139 28.93 6.28 -4.62
CA ALA A 139 30.12 5.58 -4.15
C ALA A 139 31.05 6.51 -3.34
N ASN A 140 31.30 7.74 -3.81
CA ASN A 140 32.09 8.73 -3.07
C ASN A 140 31.41 9.14 -1.76
N ALA A 141 30.09 9.36 -1.76
CA ALA A 141 29.37 9.71 -0.54
C ALA A 141 29.47 8.62 0.53
N ARG A 142 29.41 7.34 0.12
CA ARG A 142 29.61 6.21 1.04
C ARG A 142 31.05 6.08 1.51
N LEU A 143 32.02 6.34 0.64
CA LEU A 143 33.42 6.40 1.04
C LEU A 143 33.64 7.50 2.09
N ALA A 144 33.09 8.68 1.87
CA ALA A 144 33.15 9.79 2.83
C ALA A 144 32.51 9.40 4.18
N LEU A 145 31.37 8.70 4.18
CA LEU A 145 30.77 8.18 5.41
C LEU A 145 31.67 7.16 6.13
N LEU A 146 32.28 6.23 5.38
CA LEU A 146 33.22 5.24 5.92
C LEU A 146 34.43 5.93 6.57
N GLU A 147 34.89 7.05 6.00
CA GLU A 147 35.99 7.87 6.53
C GLU A 147 35.58 8.83 7.65
N GLY A 148 34.31 8.81 8.09
CA GLY A 148 33.82 9.70 9.14
C GLY A 148 33.68 11.16 8.71
N LYS A 149 33.47 11.42 7.41
CA LYS A 149 33.32 12.76 6.82
C LYS A 149 31.89 12.99 6.30
N PRO A 150 30.89 13.12 7.20
CA PRO A 150 29.49 13.22 6.80
C PRO A 150 29.18 14.48 5.96
N GLN A 151 29.88 15.59 6.20
CA GLN A 151 29.69 16.81 5.42
C GLN A 151 30.10 16.62 3.95
N GLU A 152 31.21 15.91 3.70
CA GLU A 152 31.69 15.59 2.35
C GLU A 152 30.70 14.65 1.64
N ALA A 153 30.13 13.68 2.35
CA ALA A 153 29.07 12.83 1.80
C ALA A 153 27.89 13.66 1.27
N LEU A 154 27.44 14.67 2.03
CA LEU A 154 26.36 15.56 1.61
C LEU A 154 26.74 16.51 0.46
N GLN A 155 28.02 16.84 0.28
CA GLN A 155 28.47 17.62 -0.89
C GLN A 155 28.30 16.82 -2.19
N HIS A 156 28.49 15.50 -2.15
CA HIS A 156 28.32 14.66 -3.34
C HIS A 156 26.86 14.49 -3.76
N ILE A 157 25.94 14.31 -2.80
CA ILE A 157 24.53 13.93 -3.08
C ILE A 157 23.49 15.00 -2.73
N GLY A 158 23.92 16.14 -2.19
CA GLY A 158 23.06 17.21 -1.70
C GLY A 158 22.45 16.92 -0.32
N ALA A 159 22.31 17.98 0.49
CA ALA A 159 21.70 17.90 1.81
C ALA A 159 20.18 17.60 1.78
N ALA A 160 19.52 17.90 0.65
CA ALA A 160 18.09 17.67 0.44
C ALA A 160 17.84 17.06 -0.95
N PRO A 161 16.69 16.38 -1.16
CA PRO A 161 16.30 15.88 -2.47
C PRO A 161 16.26 16.99 -3.52
N GLY A 162 16.72 16.70 -4.74
CA GLY A 162 16.73 17.65 -5.86
C GLY A 162 17.82 18.73 -5.84
N VAL A 163 18.63 18.85 -4.78
CA VAL A 163 19.77 19.81 -4.74
C VAL A 163 20.87 19.39 -5.72
N VAL A 164 21.13 18.09 -5.78
CA VAL A 164 21.99 17.47 -6.79
C VAL A 164 21.09 16.59 -7.66
N PRO A 165 21.11 16.73 -9.00
CA PRO A 165 20.36 15.83 -9.87
C PRO A 165 20.93 14.43 -9.73
N LEU A 166 20.05 13.47 -9.43
CA LEU A 166 20.39 12.06 -9.33
C LEU A 166 19.40 11.29 -10.19
N ASP A 167 19.86 10.16 -10.71
CA ASP A 167 18.97 9.19 -11.32
C ASP A 167 17.96 8.67 -10.28
N ALA A 168 16.71 8.47 -10.71
CA ALA A 168 15.59 8.15 -9.81
C ALA A 168 15.82 6.83 -9.04
N SER A 169 16.57 5.89 -9.60
CA SER A 169 16.95 4.63 -8.96
C SER A 169 17.73 4.83 -7.65
N TYR A 170 18.49 5.93 -7.57
CA TYR A 170 19.36 6.23 -6.43
C TYR A 170 18.72 7.09 -5.34
N GLU A 171 17.49 7.59 -5.51
CA GLU A 171 16.87 8.49 -4.52
C GLU A 171 16.69 7.82 -3.15
N ALA A 172 16.31 6.54 -3.12
CA ALA A 172 16.20 5.80 -1.87
C ALA A 172 17.57 5.61 -1.19
N HIS A 173 18.63 5.37 -1.97
CA HIS A 173 20.00 5.25 -1.47
C HIS A 173 20.52 6.59 -0.95
N ALA A 174 20.31 7.67 -1.71
CA ALA A 174 20.67 9.03 -1.32
C ALA A 174 19.98 9.44 -0.01
N LYS A 175 18.69 9.12 0.14
CA LYS A 175 17.96 9.36 1.39
C LYS A 175 18.60 8.63 2.58
N GLY A 176 18.99 7.36 2.41
CA GLY A 176 19.70 6.59 3.43
C GLY A 176 21.04 7.19 3.83
N ILE A 177 21.84 7.62 2.85
CA ILE A 177 23.12 8.30 3.07
C ILE A 177 22.91 9.65 3.78
N ARG A 178 21.93 10.46 3.34
CA ARG A 178 21.58 11.74 3.98
C ARG A 178 21.18 11.53 5.44
N ALA A 179 20.35 10.53 5.73
CA ALA A 179 19.96 10.19 7.10
C ALA A 179 21.17 9.79 7.95
N HIS A 180 22.08 8.97 7.41
CA HIS A 180 23.29 8.58 8.13
C HIS A 180 24.24 9.75 8.38
N ALA A 181 24.45 10.59 7.37
CA ALA A 181 25.27 11.80 7.51
C ALA A 181 24.70 12.74 8.59
N ALA A 182 23.37 12.95 8.58
CA ALA A 182 22.70 13.78 9.58
C ALA A 182 22.89 13.24 11.01
N GLU A 183 22.80 11.92 11.21
CA GLU A 183 23.06 11.28 12.51
C GLU A 183 24.51 11.48 12.97
N LEU A 184 25.48 11.30 12.08
CA LEU A 184 26.91 11.51 12.41
C LEU A 184 27.21 12.97 12.78
N MET A 185 26.44 13.92 12.24
CA MET A 185 26.52 15.34 12.59
C MET A 185 25.72 15.72 13.85
N GLY A 186 25.07 14.75 14.51
CA GLY A 186 24.30 14.96 15.74
C GLY A 186 22.89 15.53 15.52
N HIS A 187 22.37 15.50 14.29
CA HIS A 187 20.99 15.87 14.03
C HIS A 187 20.01 14.76 14.44
N ALA A 188 18.74 15.14 14.65
CA ALA A 188 17.69 14.19 14.95
C ALA A 188 17.50 13.18 13.80
N PRO A 189 17.19 11.92 14.10
CA PRO A 189 17.02 10.88 13.08
C PRO A 189 15.90 11.24 12.10
N VAL A 190 16.18 11.10 10.81
CA VAL A 190 15.22 11.35 9.73
C VAL A 190 14.17 10.23 9.71
N GLU A 191 12.91 10.59 9.43
CA GLU A 191 11.84 9.60 9.28
C GLU A 191 12.03 8.78 7.99
N MET A 192 12.21 7.47 8.17
CA MET A 192 12.39 6.49 7.09
C MET A 192 11.15 5.59 6.97
N GLN A 193 10.89 5.11 5.76
CA GLN A 193 9.84 4.14 5.47
C GLN A 193 10.33 2.69 5.65
N GLU A 194 9.41 1.77 5.90
CA GLU A 194 9.71 0.34 6.08
C GLU A 194 10.45 -0.27 4.87
N SER A 195 10.09 0.16 3.65
CA SER A 195 10.75 -0.27 2.40
C SER A 195 12.23 0.08 2.37
N GLU A 196 12.64 1.14 3.04
CA GLU A 196 14.02 1.65 3.09
C GLU A 196 14.86 0.89 4.14
N LEU A 197 14.22 0.25 5.13
CA LEU A 197 14.91 -0.48 6.21
C LEU A 197 15.82 -1.58 5.67
N LYS A 198 15.34 -2.35 4.68
CA LYS A 198 16.11 -3.45 4.12
C LYS A 198 17.43 -2.95 3.53
N MET A 199 17.39 -1.85 2.80
CA MET A 199 18.57 -1.20 2.23
C MET A 199 19.52 -0.72 3.34
N LEU A 200 19.01 0.06 4.30
CA LEU A 200 19.83 0.58 5.41
C LEU A 200 20.52 -0.53 6.20
N ARG A 201 19.81 -1.65 6.43
CA ARG A 201 20.36 -2.81 7.13
C ARG A 201 21.48 -3.48 6.34
N ASN A 202 21.28 -3.69 5.04
CA ASN A 202 22.27 -4.32 4.18
C ASN A 202 23.55 -3.47 4.07
N GLU A 203 23.42 -2.15 4.13
CA GLU A 203 24.52 -1.21 3.99
C GLU A 203 25.08 -0.71 5.33
N GLN A 204 24.51 -1.15 6.46
CA GLN A 204 24.88 -0.72 7.81
C GLN A 204 24.81 0.81 8.02
N LEU A 205 23.89 1.48 7.32
CA LEU A 205 23.70 2.94 7.40
C LEU A 205 22.66 3.32 8.45
N ALA A 206 22.75 4.56 8.93
CA ALA A 206 21.78 5.26 9.78
C ALA A 206 21.27 4.43 10.99
N PRO A 207 22.15 4.02 11.93
CA PRO A 207 21.75 3.20 13.07
C PRO A 207 20.64 3.85 13.91
N GLY A 208 20.60 5.17 14.05
CA GLY A 208 19.57 5.90 14.81
C GLY A 208 18.18 5.79 14.16
N ALA A 209 18.09 6.01 12.86
CA ALA A 209 16.86 5.89 12.08
C ALA A 209 16.38 4.44 12.05
N ARG A 210 17.30 3.47 11.96
CA ARG A 210 16.98 2.05 12.09
C ARG A 210 16.38 1.73 13.46
N ILE A 211 16.95 2.24 14.54
CA ILE A 211 16.39 2.09 15.90
C ILE A 211 14.96 2.62 15.95
N GLN A 212 14.71 3.83 15.44
CA GLN A 212 13.36 4.43 15.45
C GLN A 212 12.34 3.60 14.67
N LEU A 213 12.75 3.06 13.53
CA LEU A 213 11.90 2.22 12.70
C LEU A 213 11.61 0.87 13.37
N VAL A 214 12.62 0.20 13.92
CA VAL A 214 12.45 -1.02 14.71
C VAL A 214 11.56 -0.78 15.92
N LYS A 215 11.71 0.35 16.63
CA LYS A 215 10.83 0.75 17.74
C LYS A 215 9.38 0.91 17.28
N ARG A 216 9.14 1.52 16.10
CA ARG A 216 7.79 1.68 15.52
C ARG A 216 7.18 0.32 15.15
N GLY A 217 7.96 -0.57 14.54
CA GLY A 217 7.56 -1.95 14.24
C GLY A 217 7.21 -2.74 15.49
N LEU A 218 8.07 -2.67 16.51
CA LEU A 218 7.87 -3.32 17.81
C LEU A 218 6.64 -2.77 18.55
N ARG A 219 6.45 -1.45 18.57
CA ARG A 219 5.25 -0.80 19.15
C ARG A 219 3.98 -1.29 18.45
N THR A 220 4.00 -1.39 17.12
CA THR A 220 2.87 -1.87 16.31
C THR A 220 2.59 -3.34 16.57
N ALA A 221 3.62 -4.19 16.63
CA ALA A 221 3.48 -5.61 16.93
C ALA A 221 2.94 -5.85 18.36
N ARG A 222 3.43 -5.09 19.35
CA ARG A 222 2.92 -5.12 20.73
C ARG A 222 1.48 -4.61 20.82
N ALA A 223 1.13 -3.54 20.11
CA ALA A 223 -0.24 -3.06 20.02
C ALA A 223 -1.17 -4.13 19.44
N ASN A 224 -0.77 -4.78 18.34
CA ASN A 224 -1.51 -5.85 17.72
C ASN A 224 -1.68 -7.05 18.66
N ARG A 225 -0.62 -7.44 19.38
CA ARG A 225 -0.67 -8.49 20.39
C ARG A 225 -1.60 -8.14 21.56
N ALA A 226 -1.53 -6.91 22.10
CA ALA A 226 -2.43 -6.46 23.16
C ALA A 226 -3.89 -6.46 22.71
N ASN A 227 -4.14 -6.04 21.47
CA ASN A 227 -5.48 -6.03 20.87
C ASN A 227 -6.03 -7.44 20.60
N LEU A 228 -5.20 -8.49 20.49
CA LEU A 228 -5.68 -9.88 20.35
C LEU A 228 -6.52 -10.34 21.54
N HIS A 229 -6.19 -9.87 22.74
CA HIS A 229 -6.92 -10.23 23.96
C HIS A 229 -8.15 -9.36 24.19
N ASN A 230 -8.19 -8.19 23.57
CA ASN A 230 -9.29 -7.25 23.72
C ASN A 230 -10.46 -7.66 22.82
N LEU A 231 -11.33 -8.52 23.36
CA LEU A 231 -12.57 -8.97 22.71
C LEU A 231 -13.40 -7.78 22.21
N TRP A 232 -13.40 -6.69 22.98
CA TRP A 232 -14.12 -5.46 22.65
C TRP A 232 -13.59 -4.80 21.36
N TRP A 233 -12.28 -4.89 21.09
CA TRP A 233 -11.69 -4.34 19.87
C TRP A 233 -12.07 -5.15 18.62
N VAL A 234 -12.11 -6.49 18.74
CA VAL A 234 -12.63 -7.37 17.67
C VAL A 234 -14.11 -7.11 17.44
N PHE A 235 -14.88 -6.90 18.51
CA PHE A 235 -16.28 -6.52 18.40
C PHE A 235 -16.45 -5.20 17.68
N ILE A 236 -15.78 -4.14 18.12
CA ILE A 236 -15.86 -2.81 17.50
C ILE A 236 -15.54 -2.83 16.03
N THR A 237 -14.41 -3.44 15.64
CA THR A 237 -14.00 -3.44 14.23
C THR A 237 -14.94 -4.21 13.33
N THR A 238 -15.64 -5.20 13.87
CA THR A 238 -16.64 -5.97 13.13
C THR A 238 -17.99 -5.24 13.13
N TRP A 239 -18.38 -4.64 14.25
CA TRP A 239 -19.64 -3.91 14.44
C TRP A 239 -19.68 -2.58 13.70
N LEU A 240 -18.55 -1.88 13.58
CA LEU A 240 -18.39 -0.68 12.74
C LEU A 240 -18.77 -0.94 11.27
N LYS A 241 -18.70 -2.20 10.82
CA LYS A 241 -19.09 -2.60 9.47
C LYS A 241 -20.55 -3.05 9.37
N ALA A 242 -21.24 -3.28 10.48
CA ALA A 242 -22.62 -3.76 10.49
C ALA A 242 -23.60 -2.82 9.77
N PRO A 243 -23.52 -1.47 9.89
CA PRO A 243 -24.37 -0.58 9.11
C PRO A 243 -24.20 -0.77 7.60
N TYR A 244 -22.96 -0.88 7.14
CA TYR A 244 -22.65 -1.11 5.73
C TYR A 244 -23.22 -2.44 5.24
N TRP A 245 -23.09 -3.51 6.03
CA TRP A 245 -23.70 -4.80 5.70
C TRP A 245 -25.22 -4.75 5.69
N ALA A 246 -25.84 -4.05 6.63
CA ALA A 246 -27.28 -3.89 6.68
C ALA A 246 -27.82 -3.16 5.44
N ILE A 247 -27.13 -2.11 4.97
CA ILE A 247 -27.47 -1.39 3.74
C ILE A 247 -27.30 -2.30 2.51
N ILE A 248 -26.21 -3.06 2.41
CA ILE A 248 -25.97 -3.98 1.30
C ILE A 248 -27.04 -5.07 1.26
N ILE A 249 -27.38 -5.67 2.41
CA ILE A 249 -28.43 -6.69 2.51
C ILE A 249 -29.79 -6.08 2.13
N ALA A 250 -30.12 -4.88 2.61
CA ALA A 250 -31.33 -4.18 2.22
C ALA A 250 -31.40 -3.99 0.70
N LEU A 251 -30.35 -3.44 0.07
CA LEU A 251 -30.30 -3.25 -1.37
C LEU A 251 -30.47 -4.57 -2.17
N VAL A 252 -29.74 -5.63 -1.79
CA VAL A 252 -29.80 -6.93 -2.48
C VAL A 252 -31.19 -7.57 -2.32
N THR A 253 -31.77 -7.52 -1.12
CA THR A 253 -33.10 -8.08 -0.87
C THR A 253 -34.21 -7.29 -1.57
N SER A 254 -34.08 -5.96 -1.63
CA SER A 254 -34.99 -5.10 -2.40
C SER A 254 -34.91 -5.42 -3.89
N ALA A 255 -33.70 -5.45 -4.48
CA ALA A 255 -33.51 -5.77 -5.89
C ALA A 255 -34.01 -7.19 -6.23
N GLY A 256 -33.71 -8.17 -5.38
CA GLY A 256 -34.18 -9.56 -5.55
C GLY A 256 -35.71 -9.67 -5.53
N GLY A 257 -36.36 -9.01 -4.56
CA GLY A 257 -37.82 -8.98 -4.48
C GLY A 257 -38.49 -8.35 -5.70
N CYS A 258 -37.87 -7.31 -6.27
CA CYS A 258 -38.33 -6.73 -7.54
C CYS A 258 -38.25 -7.73 -8.70
N MET A 259 -37.20 -8.54 -8.76
CA MET A 259 -37.02 -9.52 -9.85
C MET A 259 -37.94 -10.73 -9.73
N THR A 260 -38.19 -11.23 -8.52
CA THR A 260 -38.95 -12.48 -8.31
C THR A 260 -40.46 -12.27 -8.18
N LYS A 261 -40.95 -11.02 -8.16
CA LYS A 261 -42.36 -10.65 -7.88
C LYS A 261 -42.87 -11.17 -6.53
N THR A 262 -42.00 -11.67 -5.69
CA THR A 262 -42.30 -12.02 -4.30
C THR A 262 -41.87 -10.82 -3.48
N GLY A 263 -42.81 -10.14 -2.83
CA GLY A 263 -42.47 -9.03 -1.96
C GLY A 263 -41.33 -9.40 -0.99
N PRO A 264 -40.45 -8.45 -0.62
CA PRO A 264 -39.35 -8.75 0.26
C PRO A 264 -39.89 -9.28 1.59
N VAL A 265 -39.04 -10.05 2.25
CA VAL A 265 -39.27 -10.69 3.54
C VAL A 265 -40.03 -9.76 4.48
N GLY A 266 -41.31 -10.05 4.73
CA GLY A 266 -42.19 -9.28 5.62
C GLY A 266 -43.44 -8.65 4.98
N GLY A 267 -43.63 -8.73 3.65
CA GLY A 267 -44.89 -8.41 2.96
C GLY A 267 -45.29 -6.92 2.87
N ILE A 268 -44.72 -6.05 3.70
CA ILE A 268 -45.15 -4.65 3.82
C ILE A 268 -44.33 -3.68 2.94
N THR A 269 -43.09 -4.03 2.57
CA THR A 269 -42.13 -3.07 1.98
C THR A 269 -41.89 -3.25 0.48
N ALA A 270 -42.52 -4.26 -0.15
CA ALA A 270 -42.41 -4.51 -1.60
C ALA A 270 -42.97 -3.36 -2.40
N TYR A 271 -44.20 -2.97 -2.05
CA TYR A 271 -45.00 -2.03 -2.81
C TYR A 271 -44.44 -0.61 -2.70
N GLU A 272 -43.72 -0.30 -1.62
CA GLU A 272 -43.07 0.99 -1.46
C GLU A 272 -41.82 1.10 -2.33
N LEU A 273 -40.99 0.06 -2.43
CA LEU A 273 -39.70 0.11 -3.14
C LEU A 273 -39.78 -0.30 -4.62
N CYS A 274 -40.70 -1.19 -4.95
CA CYS A 274 -41.01 -1.64 -6.30
C CYS A 274 -42.53 -1.77 -6.44
N PRO A 275 -43.23 -0.66 -6.72
CA PRO A 275 -44.69 -0.69 -6.82
C PRO A 275 -45.12 -1.65 -7.95
N LEU A 276 -45.85 -2.71 -7.57
CA LEU A 276 -46.58 -3.57 -8.48
C LEU A 276 -47.79 -2.78 -8.99
N VAL A 277 -47.72 -2.32 -10.24
CA VAL A 277 -48.74 -1.44 -10.84
C VAL A 277 -50.03 -2.20 -11.20
N CYS A 278 -49.96 -3.47 -11.60
CA CYS A 278 -51.13 -4.34 -11.82
C CYS A 278 -50.80 -5.84 -11.85
N GLU A 279 -51.75 -6.70 -11.45
CA GLU A 279 -51.67 -8.16 -11.62
C GLU A 279 -51.65 -8.51 -13.13
N GLY A 280 -50.54 -9.07 -13.60
CA GLY A 280 -50.38 -9.51 -15.00
C GLY A 280 -49.58 -8.56 -15.89
N CYS A 281 -49.24 -7.36 -15.45
CA CYS A 281 -48.45 -6.39 -16.21
C CYS A 281 -46.94 -6.66 -16.04
N GLN A 282 -46.22 -6.95 -17.11
CA GLN A 282 -44.75 -7.02 -17.10
C GLN A 282 -44.16 -5.60 -17.24
N ALA A 283 -43.38 -5.15 -16.26
CA ALA A 283 -42.43 -4.06 -16.48
C ALA A 283 -41.38 -4.50 -17.54
N PRO A 284 -40.93 -3.62 -18.45
CA PRO A 284 -41.03 -2.17 -18.39
C PRO A 284 -41.97 -1.62 -19.48
N TYR A 285 -43.25 -1.46 -19.16
CA TYR A 285 -44.10 -0.49 -19.85
C TYR A 285 -44.74 0.41 -18.80
N THR A 286 -43.99 1.41 -18.36
CA THR A 286 -44.58 2.61 -17.78
C THR A 286 -44.98 3.51 -18.94
N HIS A 287 -46.28 3.65 -19.22
CA HIS A 287 -46.74 4.85 -19.92
C HIS A 287 -46.57 6.01 -18.94
N VAL A 288 -45.39 6.65 -18.96
CA VAL A 288 -45.17 7.88 -18.20
C VAL A 288 -45.77 9.00 -19.02
N PHE A 289 -46.96 9.46 -18.65
CA PHE A 289 -47.44 10.76 -19.09
C PHE A 289 -46.80 11.82 -18.20
N TYR A 290 -45.82 12.55 -18.75
CA TYR A 290 -45.34 13.79 -18.14
C TYR A 290 -46.34 14.89 -18.49
N GLY A 291 -47.37 15.04 -17.66
CA GLY A 291 -48.22 16.21 -17.70
C GLY A 291 -47.62 17.28 -16.80
N THR A 292 -47.28 18.45 -17.34
CA THR A 292 -47.19 19.66 -16.52
C THR A 292 -48.62 20.10 -16.26
N ASN A 293 -49.04 20.07 -15.00
CA ASN A 293 -50.20 20.86 -14.57
C ASN A 293 -49.85 22.36 -14.72
N ASP A 294 -50.84 23.26 -14.66
CA ASP A 294 -50.67 24.70 -14.92
C ASP A 294 -49.64 25.40 -14.00
N GLU A 295 -49.15 24.71 -12.98
CA GLU A 295 -48.14 25.16 -12.00
C GLU A 295 -46.73 24.58 -12.26
N GLY A 296 -46.53 23.77 -13.30
CA GLY A 296 -45.21 23.26 -13.72
C GLY A 296 -44.70 22.04 -12.94
N GLN A 297 -45.55 21.32 -12.20
CA GLN A 297 -45.20 20.07 -11.52
C GLN A 297 -45.34 18.87 -12.48
N HIS A 298 -44.38 17.94 -12.42
CA HIS A 298 -44.45 16.68 -13.16
C HIS A 298 -45.21 15.63 -12.34
N ASP A 299 -46.45 15.34 -12.71
CA ASP A 299 -47.25 14.26 -12.10
C ASP A 299 -47.01 12.94 -12.86
N VAL A 300 -46.60 11.87 -12.17
CA VAL A 300 -46.56 10.51 -12.72
C VAL A 300 -47.84 9.77 -12.32
N VAL A 301 -48.73 9.52 -13.27
CA VAL A 301 -49.99 8.80 -13.04
C VAL A 301 -49.83 7.32 -13.36
N CYS A 302 -50.07 6.46 -12.36
CA CYS A 302 -50.18 5.01 -12.56
C CYS A 302 -51.66 4.60 -12.54
N ASP A 303 -52.10 3.84 -13.54
CA ASP A 303 -53.45 3.27 -13.57
C ASP A 303 -53.57 2.20 -12.46
N ASN A 304 -54.37 2.50 -11.43
CA ASN A 304 -54.86 1.47 -10.53
C ASN A 304 -56.13 0.82 -11.13
N PRO A 305 -56.58 -0.36 -10.67
CA PRO A 305 -57.78 -1.03 -11.21
C PRO A 305 -59.11 -0.26 -11.01
N ARG A 306 -59.09 0.88 -10.31
CA ARG A 306 -60.20 1.82 -10.16
C ARG A 306 -60.06 3.08 -11.02
N GLY A 307 -58.98 3.21 -11.80
CA GLY A 307 -58.71 4.38 -12.65
C GLY A 307 -58.39 5.66 -11.89
N GLU A 308 -57.98 5.56 -10.61
CA GLU A 308 -57.67 6.74 -9.80
C GLU A 308 -56.19 7.14 -9.93
N PRO A 309 -55.89 8.41 -10.24
CA PRO A 309 -54.52 8.85 -10.45
C PRO A 309 -53.77 8.91 -9.12
N SER A 310 -52.67 8.16 -9.05
CA SER A 310 -51.67 8.35 -7.98
C SER A 310 -50.80 9.54 -8.37
N LYS A 311 -50.57 10.51 -7.46
CA LYS A 311 -49.63 11.62 -7.70
C LYS A 311 -48.29 11.31 -7.06
N LEU A 312 -47.22 11.47 -7.84
CA LEU A 312 -45.83 11.37 -7.38
C LEU A 312 -45.22 12.78 -7.38
N ASP A 313 -45.13 13.41 -6.21
CA ASP A 313 -44.46 14.71 -6.10
C ASP A 313 -42.94 14.51 -6.10
N THR A 314 -42.27 15.07 -7.12
CA THR A 314 -40.83 14.91 -7.36
C THR A 314 -39.99 16.08 -6.84
N ASN A 315 -40.62 17.12 -6.27
CA ASN A 315 -39.92 18.33 -5.81
C ASN A 315 -39.04 18.11 -4.55
N ALA A 316 -39.17 16.97 -3.87
CA ALA A 316 -38.28 16.59 -2.77
C ALA A 316 -37.16 15.67 -3.28
N ALA A 317 -35.95 16.21 -3.41
CA ALA A 317 -34.77 15.57 -4.02
C ALA A 317 -34.34 14.19 -3.46
N PHE A 318 -34.98 13.69 -2.39
CA PHE A 318 -34.70 12.39 -1.77
C PHE A 318 -35.94 11.62 -1.28
N SER A 319 -37.16 12.04 -1.60
CA SER A 319 -38.39 11.37 -1.17
C SER A 319 -39.51 11.56 -2.17
N TYR A 320 -40.20 10.48 -2.56
CA TYR A 320 -41.54 10.60 -3.15
C TYR A 320 -42.58 10.33 -2.06
N SER A 321 -43.61 11.17 -2.03
CA SER A 321 -44.79 10.94 -1.21
C SER A 321 -45.86 10.32 -2.10
N MET A 322 -46.28 9.09 -1.81
CA MET A 322 -47.52 8.55 -2.36
C MET A 322 -48.66 8.93 -1.41
N SER A 323 -49.58 9.76 -1.90
CA SER A 323 -50.81 10.13 -1.20
C SER A 323 -51.95 9.26 -1.72
N HIS A 324 -52.47 8.38 -0.86
CA HIS A 324 -53.84 7.87 -0.98
C HIS A 324 -54.72 8.67 -0.03
N ARG A 325 -56.01 8.89 -0.35
CA ARG A 325 -56.94 9.64 0.53
C ARG A 325 -56.88 9.07 1.94
N GLY A 326 -56.22 9.78 2.85
CA GLY A 326 -56.07 9.44 4.28
C GLY A 326 -54.71 8.89 4.73
N GLN A 327 -53.73 8.61 3.85
CA GLN A 327 -52.40 8.13 4.26
C GLN A 327 -51.28 8.70 3.37
N VAL A 328 -50.34 9.41 4.01
CA VAL A 328 -49.07 9.83 3.43
C VAL A 328 -48.03 8.79 3.85
N LEU A 329 -47.60 7.94 2.92
CA LEU A 329 -46.52 6.98 3.16
C LEU A 329 -45.20 7.59 2.69
N PRO A 330 -44.15 7.68 3.54
CA PRO A 330 -42.84 8.20 3.14
C PRO A 330 -42.15 7.18 2.22
N GLY A 331 -42.18 7.41 0.91
CA GLY A 331 -41.57 6.52 -0.09
C GLY A 331 -40.09 6.81 -0.38
N GLY A 332 -39.38 5.77 -0.85
CA GLY A 332 -38.07 5.88 -1.51
C GLY A 332 -36.87 5.59 -0.62
N GLY A 333 -36.36 6.61 0.08
CA GLY A 333 -35.11 6.51 0.85
C GLY A 333 -35.31 6.17 2.32
N TRP A 334 -36.30 6.79 2.98
CA TRP A 334 -36.51 6.67 4.42
C TRP A 334 -37.05 5.30 4.85
N THR A 335 -37.89 4.68 4.04
CA THR A 335 -38.35 3.31 4.24
C THR A 335 -37.23 2.30 4.00
N LEU A 336 -36.38 2.51 2.99
CA LEU A 336 -35.18 1.69 2.78
C LEU A 336 -34.22 1.80 3.97
N ILE A 337 -33.97 3.03 4.46
CA ILE A 337 -33.18 3.27 5.67
C ILE A 337 -33.85 2.59 6.87
N GLY A 338 -35.15 2.77 7.07
CA GLY A 338 -35.89 2.15 8.16
C GLY A 338 -35.82 0.62 8.15
N VAL A 339 -36.01 -0.02 7.00
CA VAL A 339 -35.91 -1.47 6.86
C VAL A 339 -34.47 -1.95 7.06
N ALA A 340 -33.50 -1.28 6.43
CA ALA A 340 -32.07 -1.54 6.65
C ALA A 340 -31.73 -1.44 8.15
N PHE A 341 -32.27 -0.45 8.84
CA PHE A 341 -31.93 -0.13 10.22
C PHE A 341 -32.67 -0.97 11.27
N PHE A 342 -33.95 -1.28 11.08
CA PHE A 342 -34.77 -1.99 12.07
C PHE A 342 -34.82 -3.50 11.82
N VAL A 343 -34.75 -3.94 10.56
CA VAL A 343 -34.84 -5.37 10.21
C VAL A 343 -33.46 -5.97 10.00
N TYR A 344 -32.63 -5.34 9.16
CA TYR A 344 -31.35 -5.92 8.77
C TYR A 344 -30.20 -5.59 9.72
N PHE A 345 -30.27 -4.51 10.48
CA PHE A 345 -29.20 -4.16 11.43
C PHE A 345 -29.07 -5.19 12.56
N PRO A 346 -30.13 -5.67 13.25
CA PRO A 346 -29.98 -6.73 14.26
C PRO A 346 -29.39 -8.02 13.66
N LEU A 347 -29.81 -8.39 12.45
CA LEU A 347 -29.26 -9.53 11.73
C LEU A 347 -27.77 -9.31 11.39
N ALA A 348 -27.41 -8.12 10.90
CA ALA A 348 -26.03 -7.74 10.61
C ALA A 348 -25.15 -7.70 11.87
N LEU A 349 -25.70 -7.27 13.02
CA LEU A 349 -25.05 -7.35 14.32
C LEU A 349 -24.81 -8.79 14.75
N PHE A 350 -25.80 -9.67 14.60
CA PHE A 350 -25.67 -11.09 14.91
C PHE A 350 -24.65 -11.79 14.00
N LEU A 351 -24.69 -11.55 12.69
CA LEU A 351 -23.69 -12.06 11.75
C LEU A 351 -22.29 -11.52 12.05
N SER A 352 -22.19 -10.24 12.43
CA SER A 352 -20.94 -9.62 12.87
C SER A 352 -20.41 -10.26 14.17
N PHE A 353 -21.30 -10.60 15.10
CA PHE A 353 -20.96 -11.35 16.31
C PHE A 353 -20.42 -12.74 15.96
N LEU A 354 -21.11 -13.52 15.12
CA LEU A 354 -20.62 -14.84 14.68
C LEU A 354 -19.28 -14.73 13.95
N ARG A 355 -19.11 -13.72 13.09
CA ARG A 355 -17.85 -13.44 12.41
C ARG A 355 -16.75 -13.05 13.40
N SER A 356 -17.06 -12.34 14.47
CA SER A 356 -16.09 -12.01 15.53
C SER A 356 -15.55 -13.27 16.23
N LEU A 357 -16.39 -14.30 16.40
CA LEU A 357 -15.98 -15.58 16.99
C LEU A 357 -15.03 -16.35 16.05
N SER A 358 -15.31 -16.35 14.74
CA SER A 358 -14.41 -16.99 13.76
C SER A 358 -13.11 -16.20 13.56
N VAL A 359 -13.16 -14.87 13.62
CA VAL A 359 -11.95 -14.03 13.64
C VAL A 359 -11.13 -14.32 14.89
N ARG A 360 -11.76 -14.50 16.06
CA ARG A 360 -11.07 -14.85 17.30
C ARG A 360 -10.30 -16.17 17.19
N SER A 361 -10.87 -17.19 16.54
CA SER A 361 -10.16 -18.46 16.36
C SER A 361 -8.93 -18.31 15.45
N ARG A 362 -9.04 -17.56 14.35
CA ARG A 362 -7.90 -17.24 13.46
C ARG A 362 -6.83 -16.39 14.17
N MET A 363 -7.26 -15.46 15.02
CA MET A 363 -6.39 -14.57 15.78
C MET A 363 -5.56 -15.34 16.82
N ARG A 364 -6.07 -16.44 17.39
CA ARG A 364 -5.25 -17.33 18.24
C ARG A 364 -4.06 -17.92 17.48
N GLY A 365 -4.25 -18.30 16.21
CA GLY A 365 -3.16 -18.77 15.35
C GLY A 365 -2.08 -17.71 15.09
N ARG A 366 -2.48 -16.43 14.99
CA ARG A 366 -1.55 -15.30 14.79
C ARG A 366 -0.75 -14.91 16.02
N ARG A 367 -1.12 -15.38 17.22
CA ARG A 367 -0.39 -15.04 18.45
C ARG A 367 1.08 -15.46 18.37
N ALA A 368 1.33 -16.70 17.94
CA ALA A 368 2.68 -17.22 17.78
C ALA A 368 3.47 -16.50 16.66
N GLU A 369 2.78 -15.93 15.67
CA GLU A 369 3.39 -15.09 14.64
C GLU A 369 3.84 -13.74 15.23
N TYR A 370 2.98 -13.04 15.97
CA TYR A 370 3.35 -11.78 16.61
C TYR A 370 4.39 -11.95 17.71
N GLU A 371 4.37 -13.05 18.46
CA GLU A 371 5.41 -13.34 19.46
C GLU A 371 6.78 -13.55 18.78
N ARG A 372 6.82 -14.25 17.64
CA ARG A 372 8.04 -14.36 16.82
C ARG A 372 8.49 -13.02 16.24
N GLN A 373 7.57 -12.20 15.73
CA GLN A 373 7.88 -10.86 15.23
C GLN A 373 8.42 -9.95 16.34
N ILE A 374 7.78 -9.94 17.52
CA ILE A 374 8.23 -9.19 18.69
C ILE A 374 9.63 -9.63 19.10
N ALA A 375 9.87 -10.93 19.23
CA ALA A 375 11.19 -11.45 19.58
C ALA A 375 12.26 -11.05 18.54
N SER A 376 11.94 -11.10 17.25
CA SER A 376 12.83 -10.64 16.17
C SER A 376 13.16 -9.15 16.30
N TYR A 377 12.16 -8.30 16.52
CA TYR A 377 12.39 -6.86 16.69
C TYR A 377 13.14 -6.53 17.99
N GLU A 378 12.89 -7.26 19.08
CA GLU A 378 13.63 -7.07 20.33
C GLU A 378 15.10 -7.47 20.19
N GLN A 379 15.39 -8.55 19.47
CA GLN A 379 16.76 -8.95 19.17
C GLN A 379 17.46 -7.93 18.27
N GLU A 380 16.79 -7.46 17.22
CA GLU A 380 17.33 -6.43 16.32
C GLU A 380 17.53 -5.08 17.04
N LEU A 381 16.61 -4.69 17.92
CA LEU A 381 16.74 -3.47 18.69
C LEU A 381 17.93 -3.55 19.66
N ARG A 382 18.14 -4.71 20.31
CA ARG A 382 19.30 -4.93 21.18
C ARG A 382 20.62 -4.93 20.40
N SER A 383 20.67 -5.51 19.20
CA SER A 383 21.90 -5.51 18.38
C SER A 383 22.27 -4.11 17.88
N LEU A 384 21.29 -3.21 17.80
CA LEU A 384 21.49 -1.79 17.51
C LEU A 384 21.78 -0.94 18.76
N GLY A 385 21.81 -1.54 19.96
CA GLY A 385 22.04 -0.82 21.23
C GLY A 385 20.80 -0.09 21.77
N GLY A 386 19.60 -0.38 21.25
CA GLY A 386 18.34 0.15 21.78
C GLY A 386 17.77 -0.71 22.93
N ASP A 387 17.03 -0.07 23.84
CA ASP A 387 16.33 -0.75 24.92
C ASP A 387 14.90 -1.15 24.49
N PRO A 388 14.56 -2.45 24.41
CA PRO A 388 13.20 -2.90 24.12
C PRO A 388 12.19 -2.66 25.25
N ALA A 389 12.65 -2.36 26.47
CA ALA A 389 11.80 -2.06 27.62
C ALA A 389 11.41 -0.58 27.73
N ALA A 390 11.98 0.29 26.89
CA ALA A 390 11.72 1.71 26.93
C ALA A 390 10.22 2.03 26.74
N ASN A 391 9.74 3.03 27.49
CA ASN A 391 8.33 3.44 27.49
C ASN A 391 7.81 3.84 26.10
N ASP A 392 8.69 4.37 25.25
CA ASP A 392 8.35 4.73 23.87
C ASP A 392 7.97 3.50 23.02
N VAL A 393 8.32 2.28 23.42
CA VAL A 393 7.94 1.05 22.71
C VAL A 393 6.63 0.46 23.22
N THR A 394 6.13 0.90 24.38
CA THR A 394 4.83 0.45 24.89
C THR A 394 3.69 1.10 24.12
N PRO A 395 2.68 0.32 23.68
CA PRO A 395 1.54 0.89 22.99
C PRO A 395 0.72 1.75 23.97
N GLY A 396 0.80 3.07 23.80
CA GLY A 396 -0.07 3.98 24.55
C GLY A 396 -1.53 3.70 24.20
N PHE A 397 -2.35 3.44 25.23
CA PHE A 397 -3.80 3.38 25.05
C PHE A 397 -4.28 4.76 24.59
N ARG A 398 -4.90 4.83 23.39
CA ARG A 398 -5.47 6.06 22.86
C ARG A 398 -6.99 6.06 23.10
N PRO A 399 -7.48 6.64 24.21
CA PRO A 399 -8.90 6.62 24.57
C PRO A 399 -9.80 7.26 23.50
N GLU A 400 -9.28 8.23 22.75
CA GLU A 400 -10.00 8.91 21.66
C GLU A 400 -10.57 7.94 20.62
N ARG A 401 -9.80 6.92 20.22
CA ARG A 401 -10.28 5.92 19.24
C ARG A 401 -11.38 5.04 19.80
N ALA A 402 -11.31 4.72 21.10
CA ALA A 402 -12.36 3.98 21.78
C ALA A 402 -13.64 4.82 21.88
N LEU A 403 -13.53 6.12 22.13
CA LEU A 403 -14.66 7.04 22.24
C LEU A 403 -15.38 7.26 20.91
N VAL A 404 -14.65 7.44 19.80
CA VAL A 404 -15.24 7.55 18.46
C VAL A 404 -15.99 6.27 18.08
N ALA A 405 -15.39 5.10 18.34
CA ALA A 405 -16.04 3.83 18.10
C ALA A 405 -17.30 3.63 18.96
N LEU A 406 -17.25 4.03 20.23
CA LEU A 406 -18.38 3.99 21.14
C LEU A 406 -19.52 4.88 20.64
N MET A 407 -19.22 6.12 20.22
CA MET A 407 -20.18 7.07 19.67
C MET A 407 -20.93 6.52 18.44
N ILE A 408 -20.21 5.89 17.50
CA ILE A 408 -20.80 5.31 16.29
C ILE A 408 -21.81 4.20 16.62
N VAL A 409 -21.62 3.48 17.73
CA VAL A 409 -22.54 2.42 18.18
C VAL A 409 -23.68 2.98 19.04
N LEU A 410 -23.41 3.96 19.90
CA LEU A 410 -24.40 4.50 20.85
C LEU A 410 -25.43 5.41 20.18
N ILE A 411 -25.01 6.27 19.24
CA ILE A 411 -25.91 7.22 18.57
C ILE A 411 -27.11 6.50 17.92
N PRO A 412 -26.92 5.44 17.13
CA PRO A 412 -28.06 4.80 16.49
C PRO A 412 -28.94 4.01 17.47
N ILE A 413 -28.38 3.44 18.53
CA ILE A 413 -29.16 2.78 19.59
C ILE A 413 -30.05 3.80 20.31
N LEU A 414 -29.51 4.99 20.62
CA LEU A 414 -30.27 6.08 21.23
C LEU A 414 -31.38 6.58 20.29
N LEU A 415 -31.08 6.73 19.00
CA LEU A 415 -32.08 7.11 17.99
C LEU A 415 -33.20 6.07 17.87
N MET A 416 -32.88 4.76 17.90
CA MET A 416 -33.89 3.70 17.92
C MET A 416 -34.81 3.81 19.14
N GLY A 417 -34.24 4.03 20.33
CA GLY A 417 -35.01 4.22 21.56
C GLY A 417 -35.99 5.40 21.47
N SER A 418 -35.57 6.51 20.87
CA SER A 418 -36.44 7.68 20.68
C SER A 418 -37.58 7.44 19.68
N CYS A 419 -37.33 6.80 18.54
CA CYS A 419 -38.38 6.58 17.52
C CYS A 419 -39.45 5.58 17.97
N VAL A 420 -39.07 4.55 18.74
CA VAL A 420 -40.04 3.62 19.36
C VAL A 420 -40.90 4.35 20.38
N GLY A 421 -40.33 5.28 21.15
CA GLY A 421 -41.08 6.13 22.10
C GLY A 421 -42.10 7.05 21.40
N VAL A 422 -41.73 7.65 20.26
CA VAL A 422 -42.62 8.54 19.49
C VAL A 422 -43.80 7.77 18.87
N ASN A 423 -43.57 6.57 18.34
CA ASN A 423 -44.64 5.76 17.74
C ASN A 423 -45.60 5.14 18.78
N LEU A 424 -45.10 4.84 19.99
CA LEU A 424 -45.95 4.40 21.10
C LEU A 424 -46.81 5.54 21.66
N GLY A 425 -46.28 6.77 21.69
CA GLY A 425 -47.04 7.96 22.10
C GLY A 425 -48.17 8.33 21.12
N LEU A 426 -47.96 8.14 19.81
CA LEU A 426 -48.94 8.45 18.77
C LEU A 426 -50.08 7.44 18.62
N ARG A 427 -50.01 6.27 19.26
CA ARG A 427 -51.10 5.27 19.30
C ARG A 427 -51.96 5.35 20.57
N ALA A 428 -51.55 6.15 21.55
CA ALA A 428 -52.23 6.27 22.84
C ALA A 428 -53.17 7.48 22.94
N GLY A 429 -53.31 8.28 21.87
CA GLY A 429 -54.31 9.34 21.71
C GLY A 429 -55.06 9.12 20.40
#